data_AF-A0AAU4VCN6-F1
#
_entry.id   AF-A0AAU4VCN6-F1
#
_cell.length_a   1.000
_cell.length_b   1.000
_cell.length_c   1.000
_cell.angle_alpha   90.00
_cell.angle_beta   90.00
_cell.angle_gamma   90.00
#
_symmetry.space_group_name_H-M   'P 1'
#
loop_
_entity.id
_entity.type
_entity.pdbx_description
1 polymer ?
#
loop_
_entity_poly.entity_id
_entity_poly.type
_entity_poly.pdbx_seq_one_letter_code
_entity_poly.pdbx_strand_id
1 'polypeptide(L)'
;MEIADVLTRCSGQGKDLRATALAWYLRAGTPGAHSRQPVPEPPFEPVRDALVWALRRSPVQRLIEQARRARDDIDTDNLYADADKFLARSPGLFGHPGRMREALLDSSQDIQPPPRGGQRSLVNLIALLGLPSGEVSGESFAQAMASSGLHLGFDCETLAAAFEHAGRDGTLDHVLHAARQHDVVAEAEAVSPERLARAREVARIFGYCGSVYLMHGLLLPDTPGQQAIRAEIDELGMGEVVLAAARSFTKVEAANVLSLCLDPFFDHVSEQLNEVMSKNIDRVFRRPGELDSAEEFMAGWLAAIQNAAGQES
;
A
#
# COMPACT_ATOMS: atom_id res chain seq x y z
N MET A 1 16.62 -18.15 23.66
CA MET A 1 16.06 -17.03 24.45
C MET A 1 15.81 -15.86 23.49
N GLU A 2 14.91 -16.02 22.52
CA GLU A 2 14.90 -15.14 21.32
C GLU A 2 13.48 -14.84 20.82
N ILE A 3 12.58 -15.82 20.79
CA ILE A 3 11.19 -15.66 20.33
C ILE A 3 10.32 -14.92 21.35
N ALA A 4 10.45 -15.22 22.65
CA ALA A 4 9.64 -14.60 23.70
C ALA A 4 9.89 -13.08 23.81
N ASP A 5 11.13 -12.62 23.63
CA ASP A 5 11.47 -11.19 23.66
C ASP A 5 11.02 -10.45 22.39
N VAL A 6 11.07 -11.10 21.22
CA VAL A 6 10.50 -10.52 19.98
C VAL A 6 8.98 -10.42 20.09
N LEU A 7 8.33 -11.47 20.58
CA LEU A 7 6.88 -11.45 20.81
C LEU A 7 6.52 -10.37 21.82
N THR A 8 7.21 -10.26 22.96
CA THR A 8 6.96 -9.21 23.97
C THR A 8 7.13 -7.79 23.40
N ARG A 9 8.12 -7.57 22.51
CA ARG A 9 8.32 -6.30 21.81
C ARG A 9 7.21 -5.98 20.79
N CYS A 10 6.63 -7.00 20.16
CA CYS A 10 5.59 -6.83 19.14
C CYS A 10 4.16 -6.94 19.72
N SER A 11 4.00 -7.56 20.89
CA SER A 11 2.76 -7.71 21.64
C SER A 11 2.67 -6.62 22.72
N GLY A 12 2.10 -5.47 22.38
CA GLY A 12 1.49 -4.63 23.42
C GLY A 12 0.42 -5.45 24.17
N GLN A 13 0.25 -5.23 25.48
CA GLN A 13 -0.78 -5.91 26.28
C GLN A 13 -2.16 -5.85 25.59
N GLY A 14 -2.86 -6.99 25.55
CA GLY A 14 -4.20 -7.12 24.95
C GLY A 14 -4.25 -7.28 23.42
N LYS A 15 -3.11 -7.38 22.73
CA LYS A 15 -3.09 -7.49 21.25
C LYS A 15 -3.12 -8.94 20.76
N ASP A 16 -3.81 -9.18 19.64
CA ASP A 16 -3.87 -10.49 18.99
C ASP A 16 -2.45 -10.98 18.57
N LEU A 17 -2.12 -12.21 18.96
CA LEU A 17 -0.83 -12.84 18.68
C LEU A 17 -0.62 -13.11 17.19
N ARG A 18 -1.69 -13.34 16.42
CA ARG A 18 -1.61 -13.58 14.97
C ARG A 18 -1.17 -12.32 14.23
N ALA A 19 -1.80 -11.19 14.55
CA ALA A 19 -1.41 -9.91 13.96
C ALA A 19 0.01 -9.49 14.37
N THR A 20 0.44 -9.92 15.55
CA THR A 20 1.83 -9.79 16.01
C THR A 20 2.80 -10.64 15.18
N ALA A 21 2.44 -11.88 14.84
CA ALA A 21 3.24 -12.76 14.00
C ALA A 21 3.46 -12.21 12.59
N LEU A 22 2.44 -11.60 11.97
CA LEU A 22 2.57 -10.95 10.66
C LEU A 22 3.51 -9.75 10.69
N ALA A 23 3.36 -8.87 11.68
CA ALA A 23 4.25 -7.72 11.84
C ALA A 23 5.70 -8.14 12.15
N TRP A 24 5.88 -9.22 12.92
CA TRP A 24 7.20 -9.84 13.13
C TRP A 24 7.76 -10.38 11.81
N TYR A 25 6.96 -11.13 11.05
CA TYR A 25 7.37 -11.72 9.78
C TYR A 25 7.86 -10.66 8.78
N LEU A 26 7.13 -9.56 8.61
CA LEU A 26 7.55 -8.45 7.73
C LEU A 26 8.89 -7.82 8.13
N ARG A 27 9.24 -7.87 9.43
CA ARG A 27 10.50 -7.34 9.95
C ARG A 27 11.65 -8.36 9.93
N ALA A 28 11.38 -9.64 9.69
CA ALA A 28 12.41 -10.67 9.68
C ALA A 28 13.55 -10.29 8.70
N GLY A 29 14.79 -10.41 9.15
CA GLY A 29 15.98 -10.03 8.39
C GLY A 29 16.29 -8.52 8.37
N THR A 30 15.49 -7.66 9.00
CA THR A 30 15.85 -6.23 9.22
C THR A 30 16.69 -6.07 10.50
N PRO A 31 17.53 -5.04 10.64
CA PRO A 31 18.22 -4.75 11.89
C PRO A 31 17.22 -4.58 13.06
N GLY A 32 17.53 -5.16 14.21
CA GLY A 32 16.74 -4.97 15.42
C GLY A 32 16.74 -3.51 15.87
N ALA A 33 15.61 -3.04 16.43
CA ALA A 33 15.47 -1.65 16.89
C ALA A 33 16.52 -1.22 17.94
N HIS A 34 17.10 -2.19 18.66
CA HIS A 34 18.12 -1.97 19.69
C HIS A 34 19.34 -2.91 19.53
N SER A 35 19.47 -3.57 18.38
CA SER A 35 20.59 -4.47 18.10
C SER A 35 20.96 -4.44 16.62
N ARG A 36 22.26 -4.55 16.31
CA ARG A 36 22.71 -4.77 14.93
C ARG A 36 22.39 -6.18 14.41
N GLN A 37 21.84 -7.05 15.26
CA GLN A 37 21.44 -8.39 14.87
C GLN A 37 20.14 -8.34 14.08
N PRO A 38 20.03 -9.10 12.97
CA PRO A 38 18.78 -9.22 12.23
C PRO A 38 17.66 -9.77 13.11
N VAL A 39 16.44 -9.28 12.92
CA VAL A 39 15.24 -9.87 13.52
C VAL A 39 15.09 -11.30 13.01
N PRO A 40 14.96 -12.31 13.89
CA PRO A 40 14.83 -13.71 13.46
C PRO A 40 13.54 -13.92 12.68
N GLU A 41 13.51 -14.93 11.82
CA GLU A 41 12.32 -15.29 11.07
C GLU A 41 11.35 -16.13 11.92
N PRO A 42 10.05 -15.81 11.99
CA PRO A 42 9.08 -16.68 12.65
C PRO A 42 8.84 -17.97 11.87
N PRO A 43 8.37 -19.05 12.53
CA PRO A 43 8.01 -20.28 11.85
C PRO A 43 6.90 -20.06 10.81
N PHE A 44 7.03 -20.71 9.65
CA PHE A 44 6.14 -20.53 8.50
C PHE A 44 4.66 -20.80 8.81
N GLU A 45 4.35 -21.95 9.41
CA GLU A 45 2.97 -22.39 9.67
C GLU A 45 2.15 -21.35 10.48
N PRO A 46 2.63 -20.83 11.63
CA PRO A 46 2.00 -19.71 12.34
C PRO A 46 1.79 -18.44 11.52
N VAL A 47 2.71 -18.11 10.60
CA VAL A 47 2.58 -16.92 9.74
C VAL A 47 1.46 -17.14 8.72
N ARG A 48 1.44 -18.31 8.07
CA ARG A 48 0.37 -18.68 7.12
C ARG A 48 -0.99 -18.65 7.81
N ASP A 49 -1.12 -19.27 8.98
CA ASP A 49 -2.37 -19.30 9.74
C ASP A 49 -2.82 -17.90 10.17
N ALA A 50 -1.86 -17.04 10.55
CA ALA A 50 -2.13 -15.65 10.87
C ALA A 50 -2.59 -14.84 9.65
N LEU A 51 -1.99 -15.08 8.47
CA LEU A 51 -2.35 -14.44 7.21
C LEU A 51 -3.79 -14.82 6.82
N VAL A 52 -4.10 -16.12 6.79
CA VAL A 52 -5.45 -16.64 6.50
C VAL A 52 -6.48 -16.08 7.49
N TRP A 53 -6.15 -16.08 8.78
CA TRP A 53 -7.03 -15.51 9.81
C TRP A 53 -7.33 -14.03 9.57
N ALA A 54 -6.32 -13.24 9.18
CA ALA A 54 -6.44 -11.82 8.95
C ALA A 54 -7.22 -11.52 7.66
N LEU A 55 -6.96 -12.25 6.57
CA LEU A 55 -7.67 -12.08 5.29
C LEU A 55 -9.15 -12.40 5.42
N ARG A 56 -9.53 -13.47 6.12
CA ARG A 56 -10.94 -13.81 6.44
C ARG A 56 -11.66 -12.74 7.26
N ARG A 57 -10.91 -11.83 7.91
CA ARG A 57 -11.44 -10.73 8.71
C ARG A 57 -11.25 -9.36 8.05
N SER A 58 -10.61 -9.31 6.88
CA SER A 58 -10.32 -8.08 6.17
C SER A 58 -11.63 -7.45 5.69
N PRO A 59 -11.90 -6.17 6.04
CA PRO A 59 -13.05 -5.46 5.50
C PRO A 59 -13.06 -5.40 3.97
N VAL A 60 -11.88 -5.28 3.35
CA VAL A 60 -11.73 -5.26 1.89
C VAL A 60 -12.17 -6.58 1.29
N GLN A 61 -11.74 -7.72 1.87
CA GLN A 61 -12.15 -9.04 1.38
C GLN A 61 -13.64 -9.29 1.59
N ARG A 62 -14.22 -8.79 2.68
CA ARG A 62 -15.67 -8.86 2.89
C ARG A 62 -16.43 -8.09 1.81
N LEU A 63 -15.99 -6.89 1.45
CA LEU A 63 -16.59 -6.11 0.37
C LEU A 63 -16.48 -6.83 -0.98
N ILE A 64 -15.33 -7.44 -1.28
CA ILE A 64 -15.13 -8.25 -2.50
C ILE A 64 -16.09 -9.45 -2.53
N GLU A 65 -16.19 -10.19 -1.42
CA GLU A 65 -17.13 -11.32 -1.32
C GLU A 65 -18.59 -10.88 -1.44
N GLN A 66 -18.96 -9.74 -0.83
CA GLN A 66 -20.30 -9.16 -0.95
C GLN A 66 -20.60 -8.79 -2.40
N ALA A 67 -19.67 -8.10 -3.07
CA ALA A 67 -19.80 -7.78 -4.48
C ALA A 67 -20.03 -9.06 -5.31
N ARG A 68 -19.18 -10.09 -5.17
CA ARG A 68 -19.33 -11.37 -5.90
C ARG A 68 -20.68 -12.07 -5.67
N ARG A 69 -21.28 -11.88 -4.49
CA ARG A 69 -22.57 -12.47 -4.11
C ARG A 69 -23.76 -11.61 -4.50
N ALA A 70 -23.58 -10.34 -4.84
CA ALA A 70 -24.66 -9.44 -5.21
C ALA A 70 -25.43 -9.99 -6.41
N ARG A 71 -26.77 -9.98 -6.32
CA ARG A 71 -27.68 -10.42 -7.39
C ARG A 71 -28.75 -9.40 -7.72
N ASP A 72 -28.98 -8.42 -6.84
CA ASP A 72 -30.01 -7.40 -7.00
C ASP A 72 -29.55 -6.02 -6.46
N ASP A 73 -30.44 -5.04 -6.59
CA ASP A 73 -30.21 -3.66 -6.13
C ASP A 73 -30.04 -3.59 -4.61
N ILE A 74 -30.70 -4.47 -3.84
CA ILE A 74 -30.63 -4.49 -2.36
C ILE A 74 -29.24 -4.94 -1.92
N ASP A 75 -28.69 -5.97 -2.56
CA ASP A 75 -27.31 -6.40 -2.31
C ASP A 75 -26.30 -5.30 -2.63
N THR A 76 -26.55 -4.55 -3.70
CA THR A 76 -25.71 -3.43 -4.14
C THR A 76 -25.77 -2.26 -3.15
N ASP A 77 -26.96 -1.91 -2.67
CA ASP A 77 -27.15 -0.90 -1.62
C ASP A 77 -26.45 -1.30 -0.31
N ASN A 78 -26.55 -2.58 0.07
CA ASN A 78 -25.85 -3.11 1.24
C ASN A 78 -24.32 -3.04 1.09
N LEU A 79 -23.80 -3.36 -0.10
CA LEU A 79 -22.38 -3.22 -0.42
C LEU A 79 -21.91 -1.78 -0.25
N TYR A 80 -22.62 -0.80 -0.82
CA TYR A 80 -22.27 0.61 -0.69
C TYR A 80 -22.39 1.11 0.77
N ALA A 81 -23.39 0.66 1.52
CA ALA A 81 -23.54 1.02 2.93
C ALA A 81 -22.41 0.46 3.81
N ASP A 82 -21.96 -0.78 3.57
CA ASP A 82 -20.82 -1.36 4.27
C ASP A 82 -19.50 -0.74 3.83
N ALA A 83 -19.37 -0.37 2.56
CA ALA A 83 -18.25 0.38 2.05
C ALA A 83 -18.15 1.76 2.73
N ASP A 84 -19.25 2.50 2.89
CA ASP A 84 -19.25 3.78 3.60
C ASP A 84 -18.81 3.64 5.06
N LYS A 85 -19.22 2.56 5.76
CA LYS A 85 -18.71 2.26 7.11
C LYS A 85 -17.21 1.98 7.11
N PHE A 86 -16.70 1.28 6.09
CA PHE A 86 -15.28 1.02 5.92
C PHE A 86 -14.52 2.33 5.68
N LEU A 87 -14.97 3.16 4.74
CA LEU A 87 -14.40 4.46 4.42
C LEU A 87 -14.41 5.42 5.62
N ALA A 88 -15.46 5.41 6.44
CA ALA A 88 -15.55 6.23 7.64
C ALA A 88 -14.55 5.82 8.74
N ARG A 89 -14.14 4.55 8.77
CA ARG A 89 -13.22 3.99 9.78
C ARG A 89 -11.77 3.93 9.30
N SER A 90 -11.55 4.02 7.99
CA SER A 90 -10.23 4.12 7.42
C SER A 90 -9.80 5.58 7.51
N PRO A 91 -8.77 5.93 8.32
CA PRO A 91 -8.17 7.25 8.19
C PRO A 91 -7.75 7.35 6.73
N GLY A 92 -8.29 8.33 6.01
CA GLY A 92 -7.92 8.60 4.63
C GLY A 92 -6.40 8.49 4.49
N LEU A 93 -5.95 7.82 3.43
CA LEU A 93 -4.54 7.82 3.06
C LEU A 93 -4.03 9.25 3.19
N PHE A 94 -2.89 9.51 3.83
CA PHE A 94 -2.24 10.81 3.69
C PHE A 94 -2.23 11.10 2.20
N GLY A 95 -2.84 12.22 1.77
CA GLY A 95 -2.95 12.52 0.34
C GLY A 95 -1.59 12.46 -0.31
N HIS A 96 -1.55 12.28 -1.63
CA HIS A 96 -0.31 12.26 -2.42
C HIS A 96 0.77 13.14 -1.78
N PRO A 97 1.92 12.59 -1.32
CA PRO A 97 2.87 13.29 -0.46
C PRO A 97 3.31 14.66 -0.97
N GLY A 98 3.37 14.87 -2.29
CA GLY A 98 3.58 16.19 -2.88
C GLY A 98 2.54 17.24 -2.45
N ARG A 99 1.24 16.90 -2.46
CA ARG A 99 0.17 17.80 -1.99
C ARG A 99 0.23 18.05 -0.49
N MET A 100 0.60 17.02 0.29
CA MET A 100 0.81 17.18 1.73
C MET A 100 1.96 18.16 2.00
N ARG A 101 3.05 18.04 1.25
CA ARG A 101 4.20 18.97 1.33
C ARG A 101 3.79 20.39 0.96
N GLU A 102 3.06 20.56 -0.14
CA GLU A 102 2.57 21.87 -0.60
C GLU A 102 1.71 22.54 0.48
N ALA A 103 0.74 21.81 1.05
CA ALA A 103 -0.11 22.33 2.11
C ALA A 103 0.66 22.70 3.39
N LEU A 104 1.70 21.92 3.75
CA LEU A 104 2.54 22.23 4.91
C LEU A 104 3.47 23.43 4.68
N LEU A 105 3.80 23.77 3.43
CA LEU A 105 4.63 24.92 3.08
C LEU A 105 3.82 26.20 2.83
N ASP A 106 2.55 26.06 2.47
CA ASP A 106 1.63 27.17 2.25
C ASP A 106 0.72 27.38 3.48
N SER A 107 1.11 28.30 4.37
CA SER A 107 0.38 28.65 5.60
C SER A 107 -1.01 29.25 5.37
N SER A 108 -1.42 29.47 4.12
CA SER A 108 -2.77 29.91 3.76
C SER A 108 -3.72 28.76 3.40
N GLN A 109 -3.21 27.55 3.24
CA GLN A 109 -4.00 26.37 2.92
C GLN A 109 -4.14 25.47 4.15
N ASP A 110 -5.37 25.40 4.69
CA ASP A 110 -5.72 24.30 5.59
C ASP A 110 -5.34 22.98 4.90
N ILE A 111 -4.65 22.08 5.62
CA ILE A 111 -4.39 20.71 5.15
C ILE A 111 -5.74 20.04 4.95
N GLN A 112 -6.29 20.15 3.74
CA GLN A 112 -7.55 19.54 3.42
C GLN A 112 -7.36 18.04 3.53
N PRO A 113 -8.26 17.33 4.23
CA PRO A 113 -8.21 15.89 4.22
C PRO A 113 -8.26 15.46 2.75
N PRO A 114 -7.41 14.50 2.37
CA PRO A 114 -7.33 14.05 0.99
C PRO A 114 -8.71 13.69 0.48
N PRO A 115 -9.03 14.00 -0.77
CA PRO A 115 -10.33 13.67 -1.31
C PRO A 115 -10.54 12.16 -1.14
N ARG A 116 -11.65 11.77 -0.51
CA ARG A 116 -12.06 10.35 -0.37
C ARG A 116 -12.28 9.66 -1.73
N GLY A 117 -12.11 10.37 -2.83
CA GLY A 117 -12.25 9.91 -4.21
C GLY A 117 -11.45 8.64 -4.50
N GLY A 118 -10.19 8.54 -4.06
CA GLY A 118 -9.37 7.33 -4.27
C GLY A 118 -10.00 6.07 -3.66
N GLN A 119 -10.35 6.15 -2.37
CA GLN A 119 -10.96 5.02 -1.66
C GLN A 119 -12.39 4.72 -2.13
N ARG A 120 -13.18 5.74 -2.48
CA ARG A 120 -14.51 5.57 -3.08
C ARG A 120 -14.43 4.94 -4.47
N SER A 121 -13.37 5.23 -5.21
CA SER A 121 -13.12 4.62 -6.52
C SER A 121 -12.66 3.18 -6.40
N LEU A 122 -11.87 2.83 -5.36
CA LEU A 122 -11.61 1.43 -5.01
C LEU A 122 -12.91 0.67 -4.67
N VAL A 123 -13.83 1.30 -3.93
CA VAL A 123 -15.15 0.73 -3.67
C VAL A 123 -15.94 0.53 -4.96
N ASN A 124 -15.90 1.51 -5.88
CA ASN A 124 -16.52 1.36 -7.19
C ASN A 124 -15.91 0.19 -7.97
N LEU A 125 -14.58 0.06 -8.01
CA LEU A 125 -13.90 -1.08 -8.63
C LEU A 125 -14.34 -2.42 -8.03
N ILE A 126 -14.47 -2.49 -6.69
CA ILE A 126 -15.00 -3.68 -6.01
C ILE A 126 -16.45 -3.94 -6.42
N ALA A 127 -17.29 -2.92 -6.49
CA ALA A 127 -18.69 -3.06 -6.91
C ALA A 127 -18.82 -3.56 -8.36
N LEU A 128 -17.93 -3.16 -9.27
CA LEU A 128 -17.89 -3.69 -10.64
C LEU A 128 -17.64 -5.22 -10.69
N LEU A 129 -17.00 -5.80 -9.68
CA LEU A 129 -16.88 -7.27 -9.56
C LEU A 129 -18.22 -7.95 -9.28
N GLY A 130 -19.21 -7.24 -8.75
CA GLY A 130 -20.52 -7.78 -8.44
C GLY A 130 -21.55 -7.67 -9.55
N LEU A 131 -21.33 -6.79 -10.51
CA LEU A 131 -22.25 -6.62 -11.64
C LEU A 131 -22.22 -7.83 -12.59
N PRO A 132 -23.35 -8.20 -13.22
CA PRO A 132 -23.38 -9.19 -14.30
C PRO A 132 -22.40 -8.87 -15.44
N SER A 133 -21.91 -9.90 -16.13
CA SER A 133 -21.13 -9.72 -17.36
C SER A 133 -21.93 -8.93 -18.40
N GLY A 134 -21.27 -7.99 -19.08
CA GLY A 134 -21.91 -7.07 -20.02
C GLY A 134 -22.55 -5.81 -19.43
N GLU A 135 -22.66 -5.69 -18.10
CA GLU A 135 -23.15 -4.44 -17.45
C GLU A 135 -22.01 -3.46 -17.10
N VAL A 136 -20.76 -3.93 -17.09
CA VAL A 136 -19.58 -3.09 -16.88
C VAL A 136 -19.06 -2.60 -18.22
N SER A 137 -19.20 -1.30 -18.48
CA SER A 137 -18.58 -0.69 -19.65
C SER A 137 -17.08 -0.45 -19.43
N GLY A 138 -16.30 -0.53 -20.51
CA GLY A 138 -14.87 -0.17 -20.48
C GLY A 138 -14.62 1.24 -19.96
N GLU A 139 -15.48 2.20 -20.34
CA GLU A 139 -15.43 3.58 -19.84
C GLU A 139 -15.64 3.65 -18.32
N SER A 140 -16.65 2.97 -17.77
CA SER A 140 -16.89 2.97 -16.33
C SER A 140 -15.76 2.32 -15.53
N PHE A 141 -15.16 1.25 -16.07
CA PHE A 141 -14.03 0.58 -15.45
C PHE A 141 -12.77 1.46 -15.50
N ALA A 142 -12.50 2.08 -16.65
CA ALA A 142 -11.41 3.04 -16.83
C ALA A 142 -11.52 4.21 -15.87
N GLN A 143 -12.71 4.81 -15.74
CA GLN A 143 -12.93 5.94 -14.85
C GLN A 143 -12.72 5.55 -13.39
N ALA A 144 -13.21 4.38 -12.98
CA ALA A 144 -13.01 3.87 -11.63
C ALA A 144 -11.54 3.55 -11.34
N MET A 145 -10.81 2.96 -12.29
CA MET A 145 -9.37 2.72 -12.20
C MET A 145 -8.62 4.05 -12.07
N ALA A 146 -8.89 4.99 -12.97
CA ALA A 146 -8.20 6.26 -12.98
C ALA A 146 -8.45 7.07 -11.69
N SER A 147 -9.67 7.01 -11.17
CA SER A 147 -10.03 7.72 -9.94
C SER A 147 -9.51 7.03 -8.67
N SER A 148 -9.08 5.77 -8.76
CA SER A 148 -8.51 5.01 -7.63
C SER A 148 -7.05 5.33 -7.34
N GLY A 149 -6.33 5.95 -8.28
CA GLY A 149 -4.89 6.19 -8.19
C GLY A 149 -4.03 4.96 -8.53
N LEU A 150 -4.64 3.81 -8.86
CA LEU A 150 -3.94 2.60 -9.30
C LEU A 150 -3.66 2.67 -10.81
N HIS A 151 -2.62 3.40 -11.19
CA HIS A 151 -2.29 3.63 -12.60
C HIS A 151 -1.20 2.71 -13.14
N LEU A 152 -0.57 1.85 -12.34
CA LEU A 152 0.33 0.75 -12.74
C LEU A 152 1.26 1.01 -13.96
N GLY A 153 1.80 2.23 -14.10
CA GLY A 153 2.70 2.61 -15.19
C GLY A 153 2.04 3.12 -16.48
N PHE A 154 0.72 3.25 -16.51
CA PHE A 154 -0.05 3.72 -17.65
C PHE A 154 -0.67 5.09 -17.36
N ASP A 155 -0.57 6.01 -18.32
CA ASP A 155 -1.33 7.24 -18.24
C ASP A 155 -2.84 6.95 -18.33
N CYS A 156 -3.66 7.85 -17.79
CA CYS A 156 -5.10 7.66 -17.69
C CYS A 156 -5.78 7.50 -19.05
N GLU A 157 -5.30 8.20 -20.08
CA GLU A 157 -5.91 8.19 -21.42
C GLU A 157 -5.63 6.85 -22.12
N THR A 158 -4.39 6.37 -22.04
CA THR A 158 -4.00 5.05 -22.57
C THR A 158 -4.77 3.93 -21.86
N LEU A 159 -4.87 3.99 -20.53
CA LEU A 159 -5.61 3.02 -19.74
C LEU A 159 -7.11 3.03 -20.11
N ALA A 160 -7.69 4.21 -20.30
CA ALA A 160 -9.07 4.36 -20.71
C ALA A 160 -9.33 3.79 -22.10
N ALA A 161 -8.50 4.14 -23.08
CA ALA A 161 -8.59 3.61 -24.43
C ALA A 161 -8.46 2.07 -24.46
N ALA A 162 -7.57 1.51 -23.63
CA ALA A 162 -7.39 0.07 -23.52
C ALA A 162 -8.64 -0.63 -22.95
N PHE A 163 -9.25 -0.10 -21.89
CA PHE A 163 -10.47 -0.67 -21.32
C PHE A 163 -11.69 -0.48 -22.21
N GLU A 164 -11.81 0.65 -22.91
CA GLU A 164 -12.83 0.85 -23.93
C GLU A 164 -12.70 -0.15 -25.10
N HIS A 165 -11.47 -0.44 -25.53
CA HIS A 165 -11.23 -1.48 -26.53
C HIS A 165 -11.60 -2.86 -25.98
N ALA A 166 -11.15 -3.19 -24.77
CA ALA A 166 -11.44 -4.45 -24.11
C ALA A 166 -12.95 -4.67 -23.86
N GLY A 167 -13.70 -3.59 -23.63
CA GLY A 167 -15.16 -3.63 -23.52
C GLY A 167 -15.84 -3.96 -24.85
N ARG A 168 -15.27 -3.51 -25.99
CA ARG A 168 -15.82 -3.77 -27.33
C ARG A 168 -15.50 -5.16 -27.86
N ASP A 169 -14.34 -5.70 -27.53
CA ASP A 169 -13.90 -7.02 -28.00
C ASP A 169 -14.25 -8.18 -27.04
N GLY A 170 -14.81 -7.86 -25.86
CA GLY A 170 -15.20 -8.83 -24.84
C GLY A 170 -14.05 -9.28 -23.92
N THR A 171 -12.84 -8.75 -24.08
CA THR A 171 -11.70 -9.04 -23.19
C THR A 171 -11.96 -8.58 -21.77
N LEU A 172 -12.68 -7.47 -21.58
CA LEU A 172 -13.01 -6.95 -20.25
C LEU A 172 -13.85 -7.95 -19.42
N ASP A 173 -14.80 -8.63 -20.05
CA ASP A 173 -15.59 -9.66 -19.37
C ASP A 173 -14.73 -10.83 -18.89
N HIS A 174 -13.71 -11.21 -19.66
CA HIS A 174 -12.76 -12.27 -19.27
C HIS A 174 -11.91 -11.83 -18.07
N VAL A 175 -11.43 -10.58 -18.08
CA VAL A 175 -10.66 -10.00 -16.96
C VAL A 175 -11.50 -9.94 -15.70
N LEU A 176 -12.74 -9.42 -15.78
CA LEU A 176 -13.66 -9.37 -14.66
C LEU A 176 -14.02 -10.77 -14.15
N HIS A 177 -14.22 -11.73 -15.06
CA HIS A 177 -14.45 -13.12 -14.68
C HIS A 177 -13.25 -13.70 -13.91
N ALA A 178 -12.03 -13.52 -14.40
CA ALA A 178 -10.82 -13.95 -13.70
C ALA A 178 -10.69 -13.29 -12.32
N ALA A 179 -10.92 -11.98 -12.23
CA ALA A 179 -10.89 -11.24 -10.96
C ALA A 179 -11.96 -11.72 -9.95
N ARG A 180 -13.13 -12.17 -10.43
CA ARG A 180 -14.17 -12.78 -9.59
C ARG A 180 -13.78 -14.16 -9.05
N GLN A 181 -13.01 -14.93 -9.81
CA GLN A 181 -12.55 -16.26 -9.39
C GLN A 181 -11.32 -16.21 -8.46
N HIS A 182 -10.64 -15.08 -8.38
CA HIS A 182 -9.44 -14.95 -7.57
C HIS A 182 -9.75 -15.01 -6.06
N ASP A 183 -9.44 -16.14 -5.42
CA ASP A 183 -9.64 -16.34 -3.98
C ASP A 183 -8.32 -16.18 -3.23
N VAL A 184 -8.10 -14.99 -2.67
CA VAL A 184 -6.88 -14.68 -1.91
C VAL A 184 -6.74 -15.50 -0.62
N VAL A 185 -7.86 -15.98 -0.05
CA VAL A 185 -7.84 -16.79 1.17
C VAL A 185 -7.37 -18.19 0.81
N ALA A 186 -7.94 -18.78 -0.24
CA ALA A 186 -7.49 -20.07 -0.76
C ALA A 186 -6.02 -20.02 -1.22
N GLU A 187 -5.60 -18.92 -1.85
CA GLU A 187 -4.20 -18.73 -2.21
C GLU A 187 -3.28 -18.67 -0.97
N ALA A 188 -3.67 -17.92 0.06
CA ALA A 188 -2.92 -17.86 1.32
C ALA A 188 -2.88 -19.20 2.06
N GLU A 189 -3.92 -20.04 1.94
CA GLU A 189 -3.94 -21.40 2.49
C GLU A 189 -2.97 -22.33 1.76
N ALA A 190 -2.85 -22.19 0.44
CA ALA A 190 -2.01 -23.01 -0.41
C ALA A 190 -0.59 -22.45 -0.64
N VAL A 191 -0.26 -21.30 -0.05
CA VAL A 191 1.03 -20.63 -0.26
C VAL A 191 2.19 -21.50 0.22
N SER A 192 3.29 -21.53 -0.55
CA SER A 192 4.53 -22.19 -0.11
C SER A 192 5.39 -21.24 0.74
N PRO A 193 6.31 -21.77 1.56
CA PRO A 193 7.27 -20.95 2.31
C PRO A 193 8.07 -20.00 1.41
N GLU A 194 8.47 -20.45 0.22
CA GLU A 194 9.26 -19.68 -0.73
C GLU A 194 8.45 -18.53 -1.33
N ARG A 195 7.20 -18.80 -1.73
CA ARG A 195 6.30 -17.75 -2.25
C ARG A 195 6.00 -16.69 -1.19
N LEU A 196 5.78 -17.10 0.06
CA LEU A 196 5.52 -16.17 1.14
C LEU A 196 6.76 -15.34 1.51
N ALA A 197 7.95 -15.97 1.47
CA ALA A 197 9.22 -15.27 1.66
C ALA A 197 9.46 -14.24 0.55
N ARG A 198 9.15 -14.58 -0.71
CA ARG A 198 9.23 -13.66 -1.83
C ARG A 198 8.27 -12.47 -1.67
N ALA A 199 7.01 -12.74 -1.33
CA ALA A 199 6.03 -11.68 -1.04
C ALA A 199 6.49 -10.73 0.07
N ARG A 200 7.18 -11.26 1.10
CA ARG A 200 7.80 -10.43 2.14
C ARG A 200 8.91 -9.54 1.58
N GLU A 201 9.76 -10.03 0.70
CA GLU A 201 10.81 -9.21 0.07
C GLU A 201 10.23 -8.05 -0.73
N VAL A 202 9.22 -8.35 -1.56
CA VAL A 202 8.46 -7.34 -2.33
C VAL A 202 7.83 -6.31 -1.39
N ALA A 203 7.13 -6.75 -0.35
CA ALA A 203 6.51 -5.88 0.64
C ALA A 203 7.54 -4.99 1.37
N ARG A 204 8.76 -5.48 1.60
CA ARG A 204 9.85 -4.70 2.21
C ARG A 204 10.37 -3.62 1.28
N ILE A 205 10.54 -3.92 -0.01
CA ILE A 205 10.93 -2.92 -1.03
C ILE A 205 9.87 -1.82 -1.09
N PHE A 206 8.60 -2.20 -1.22
CA PHE A 206 7.48 -1.24 -1.23
C PHE A 206 7.40 -0.45 0.07
N GLY A 207 7.58 -1.10 1.22
CA GLY A 207 7.57 -0.44 2.53
C GLY A 207 8.69 0.60 2.68
N TYR A 208 9.90 0.30 2.19
CA TYR A 208 11.01 1.25 2.18
C TYR A 208 10.74 2.44 1.25
N CYS A 209 10.40 2.15 -0.01
CA CYS A 209 10.13 3.18 -1.02
C CYS A 209 8.96 4.08 -0.59
N GLY A 210 7.89 3.48 -0.07
CA GLY A 210 6.74 4.20 0.48
C GLY A 210 7.06 5.02 1.73
N SER A 211 8.01 4.58 2.57
CA SER A 211 8.45 5.38 3.71
C SER A 211 9.21 6.62 3.23
N VAL A 212 10.11 6.47 2.25
CA VAL A 212 10.81 7.60 1.62
C VAL A 212 9.81 8.57 0.99
N TYR A 213 8.84 8.04 0.24
CA TYR A 213 7.79 8.81 -0.39
C TYR A 213 6.91 9.56 0.61
N LEU A 214 6.51 8.92 1.72
CA LEU A 214 5.76 9.57 2.80
C LEU A 214 6.58 10.69 3.47
N MET A 215 7.87 10.45 3.74
CA MET A 215 8.74 11.43 4.37
C MET A 215 8.91 12.70 3.53
N HIS A 216 8.90 12.60 2.20
CA HIS A 216 8.88 13.77 1.31
C HIS A 216 7.71 14.72 1.65
N GLY A 217 6.53 14.15 1.89
CA GLY A 217 5.36 14.89 2.33
C GLY A 217 5.56 15.54 3.71
N LEU A 218 6.29 14.87 4.60
CA LEU A 218 6.62 15.36 5.95
C LEU A 218 7.83 16.30 5.96
N LEU A 219 8.01 17.09 4.90
CA LEU A 219 9.06 18.10 4.76
C LEU A 219 10.50 17.57 4.81
N LEU A 220 10.73 16.27 4.62
CA LEU A 220 12.09 15.74 4.50
C LEU A 220 12.82 16.46 3.35
N PRO A 221 14.09 16.87 3.52
CA PRO A 221 14.86 17.48 2.43
C PRO A 221 14.94 16.52 1.24
N ASP A 222 14.48 16.99 0.08
CA ASP A 222 14.37 16.19 -1.14
C ASP A 222 15.77 16.03 -1.77
N THR A 223 16.45 14.94 -1.44
CA THR A 223 17.78 14.62 -1.99
C THR A 223 17.65 14.03 -3.39
N PRO A 224 18.72 14.00 -4.21
CA PRO A 224 18.67 13.35 -5.52
C PRO A 224 18.23 11.89 -5.45
N GLY A 225 18.60 11.18 -4.39
CA GLY A 225 18.18 9.79 -4.18
C GLY A 225 16.70 9.66 -3.85
N GLN A 226 16.16 10.55 -3.02
CA GLN A 226 14.71 10.60 -2.74
C GLN A 226 13.90 10.97 -3.99
N GLN A 227 14.38 11.93 -4.77
CA GLN A 227 13.76 12.35 -6.03
C GLN A 227 13.69 11.21 -7.04
N ALA A 228 14.77 10.44 -7.21
CA ALA A 228 14.78 9.31 -8.12
C ALA A 228 13.77 8.23 -7.72
N ILE A 229 13.72 7.86 -6.43
CA ILE A 229 12.75 6.88 -5.93
C ILE A 229 11.31 7.40 -6.10
N ARG A 230 11.06 8.68 -5.79
CA ARG A 230 9.75 9.30 -5.94
C ARG A 230 9.29 9.34 -7.40
N ALA A 231 10.16 9.78 -8.31
CA ALA A 231 9.84 9.84 -9.72
C ALA A 231 9.45 8.46 -10.27
N GLU A 232 10.19 7.41 -9.87
CA GLU A 232 9.88 6.03 -10.25
C GLU A 232 8.52 5.58 -9.69
N ILE A 233 8.21 5.89 -8.42
CA ILE A 233 6.89 5.57 -7.83
C ILE A 233 5.76 6.27 -8.58
N ASP A 234 5.93 7.54 -8.91
CA ASP A 234 4.94 8.36 -9.62
C ASP A 234 4.77 7.85 -11.07
N GLU A 235 5.86 7.52 -11.75
CA GLU A 235 5.86 6.93 -13.10
C GLU A 235 5.16 5.57 -13.13
N LEU A 236 5.44 4.70 -12.16
CA LEU A 236 4.77 3.41 -12.01
C LEU A 236 3.32 3.54 -11.50
N GLY A 237 2.85 4.72 -11.12
CA GLY A 237 1.51 4.90 -10.55
C GLY A 237 1.28 4.08 -9.28
N MET A 238 2.34 3.89 -8.47
CA MET A 238 2.37 2.98 -7.32
C MET A 238 2.22 3.68 -5.97
N GLY A 239 2.01 5.00 -5.96
CA GLY A 239 1.98 5.84 -4.74
C GLY A 239 1.11 5.26 -3.62
N GLU A 240 -0.13 4.89 -3.92
CA GLU A 240 -1.06 4.34 -2.93
C GLU A 240 -0.62 2.96 -2.40
N VAL A 241 -0.10 2.12 -3.28
CA VAL A 241 0.38 0.77 -2.92
C VAL A 241 1.60 0.85 -2.01
N VAL A 242 2.57 1.68 -2.34
CA VAL A 242 3.79 1.82 -1.51
C VAL A 242 3.48 2.51 -0.19
N LEU A 243 2.54 3.47 -0.15
CA LEU A 243 2.08 4.07 1.11
C LEU A 243 1.36 3.06 2.00
N ALA A 244 0.51 2.20 1.43
CA ALA A 244 -0.10 1.10 2.17
C ALA A 244 0.96 0.14 2.73
N ALA A 245 1.99 -0.20 1.93
CA ALA A 245 3.12 -1.02 2.36
C ALA A 245 3.92 -0.35 3.50
N ALA A 246 4.17 0.95 3.43
CA ALA A 246 4.89 1.69 4.47
C ALA A 246 4.15 1.69 5.81
N ARG A 247 2.81 1.66 5.79
CA ARG A 247 1.98 1.58 7.01
C ARG A 247 1.76 0.15 7.51
N SER A 248 1.98 -0.84 6.65
CA SER A 248 1.77 -2.27 6.92
C SER A 248 2.70 -2.88 7.96
N PHE A 249 3.71 -2.14 8.44
CA PHE A 249 4.41 -2.49 9.68
C PHE A 249 3.50 -2.39 10.92
N THR A 250 2.26 -1.92 10.75
CA THR A 250 1.14 -2.04 11.70
C THR A 250 0.20 -3.21 11.36
N LYS A 251 -0.51 -3.69 12.39
CA LYS A 251 -0.94 -5.10 12.55
C LYS A 251 -1.92 -5.70 11.52
N VAL A 252 -2.84 -4.93 10.95
CA VAL A 252 -3.90 -5.47 10.06
C VAL A 252 -3.59 -5.21 8.59
N GLU A 253 -2.93 -4.09 8.29
CA GLU A 253 -2.51 -3.73 6.94
C GLU A 253 -1.43 -4.70 6.41
N ALA A 254 -0.64 -5.32 7.29
CA ALA A 254 0.33 -6.38 6.98
C ALA A 254 -0.25 -7.51 6.12
N ALA A 255 -1.45 -7.98 6.43
CA ALA A 255 -2.07 -9.10 5.72
C ALA A 255 -2.49 -8.71 4.29
N ASN A 256 -3.08 -7.53 4.12
CA ASN A 256 -3.51 -7.04 2.82
C ASN A 256 -2.30 -6.80 1.91
N VAL A 257 -1.21 -6.24 2.45
CA VAL A 257 0.02 -6.01 1.68
C VAL A 257 0.73 -7.31 1.32
N LEU A 258 0.85 -8.25 2.26
CA LEU A 258 1.41 -9.57 1.95
C LEU A 258 0.59 -10.29 0.88
N SER A 259 -0.74 -10.27 0.99
CA SER A 259 -1.63 -10.86 -0.02
C SER A 259 -1.49 -10.20 -1.39
N LEU A 260 -1.35 -8.87 -1.44
CA LEU A 260 -1.08 -8.15 -2.68
C LEU A 260 0.23 -8.64 -3.31
N CYS A 261 1.28 -8.76 -2.50
CA CYS A 261 2.62 -9.16 -2.95
C CYS A 261 2.76 -10.66 -3.28
N LEU A 262 1.69 -11.46 -3.14
CA LEU A 262 1.68 -12.86 -3.62
C LEU A 262 1.46 -12.95 -5.13
N ASP A 263 0.88 -11.91 -5.74
CA ASP A 263 0.69 -11.83 -7.18
C ASP A 263 2.04 -11.57 -7.89
N PRO A 264 2.45 -12.43 -8.84
CA PRO A 264 3.70 -12.29 -9.58
C PRO A 264 3.85 -10.96 -10.33
N PHE A 265 2.76 -10.25 -10.63
CA PHE A 265 2.82 -8.92 -11.21
C PHE A 265 3.69 -7.97 -10.37
N PHE A 266 3.59 -8.06 -9.05
CA PHE A 266 4.36 -7.18 -8.15
C PHE A 266 5.83 -7.57 -8.03
N ASP A 267 6.23 -8.77 -8.48
CA ASP A 267 7.66 -9.12 -8.57
C ASP A 267 8.37 -8.18 -9.53
N HIS A 268 7.81 -8.00 -10.74
CA HIS A 268 8.39 -7.14 -11.76
C HIS A 268 8.44 -5.68 -11.33
N VAL A 269 7.36 -5.17 -10.72
CA VAL A 269 7.31 -3.80 -10.20
C VAL A 269 8.32 -3.59 -9.07
N SER A 270 8.50 -4.61 -8.22
CA SER A 270 9.50 -4.55 -7.14
C SER A 270 10.93 -4.52 -7.65
N GLU A 271 11.21 -5.20 -8.77
CA GLU A 271 12.55 -5.23 -9.38
C GLU A 271 12.95 -3.85 -9.87
N GLN A 272 12.05 -3.14 -10.56
CA GLN A 272 12.27 -1.78 -11.03
C GLN A 272 12.54 -0.82 -9.87
N LEU A 273 11.67 -0.84 -8.84
CA LEU A 273 11.85 -0.02 -7.64
C LEU A 273 13.15 -0.38 -6.89
N ASN A 274 13.49 -1.66 -6.80
CA ASN A 274 14.71 -2.11 -6.14
C ASN A 274 15.97 -1.68 -6.90
N GLU A 275 15.93 -1.65 -8.23
CA GLU A 275 17.03 -1.14 -9.05
C GLU A 275 17.29 0.34 -8.78
N VAL A 276 16.23 1.17 -8.81
CA VAL A 276 16.33 2.61 -8.50
C VAL A 276 16.78 2.84 -7.07
N MET A 277 16.19 2.12 -6.10
CA MET A 277 16.58 2.18 -4.70
C MET A 277 18.06 1.83 -4.51
N SER A 278 18.52 0.72 -5.08
CA SER A 278 19.90 0.24 -4.91
C SER A 278 20.93 1.20 -5.51
N LYS A 279 20.62 1.81 -6.66
CA LYS A 279 21.47 2.83 -7.30
C LYS A 279 21.59 4.13 -6.51
N ASN A 280 20.61 4.42 -5.65
CA ASN A 280 20.48 5.71 -4.97
C ASN A 280 20.57 5.63 -3.44
N ILE A 281 20.73 4.43 -2.87
CA ILE A 281 20.63 4.20 -1.41
C ILE A 281 21.61 5.05 -0.60
N ASP A 282 22.80 5.30 -1.15
CA ASP A 282 23.85 6.11 -0.53
C ASP A 282 23.58 7.62 -0.61
N ARG A 283 22.60 8.02 -1.44
CA ARG A 283 22.19 9.41 -1.69
C ARG A 283 20.85 9.78 -1.04
N VAL A 284 20.07 8.79 -0.57
CA VAL A 284 18.75 9.04 0.03
C VAL A 284 18.84 10.03 1.21
N PHE A 285 19.85 9.91 2.06
CA PHE A 285 20.04 10.78 3.23
C PHE A 285 21.27 11.69 3.11
N ARG A 286 21.68 12.04 1.88
CA ARG A 286 22.80 12.97 1.63
C ARG A 286 22.36 14.15 0.78
N ARG A 287 22.68 15.36 1.22
CA ARG A 287 22.39 16.60 0.48
C ARG A 287 23.42 16.83 -0.63
N PRO A 288 23.04 17.50 -1.74
CA PRO A 288 23.98 17.85 -2.80
C PRO A 288 25.10 18.76 -2.28
N GLY A 289 26.36 18.37 -2.46
CA GLY A 289 27.52 19.21 -2.16
C GLY A 289 28.01 19.27 -0.71
N GLU A 290 27.37 18.54 0.22
CA GLU A 290 27.73 18.49 1.64
C GLU A 290 28.45 17.17 2.00
N LEU A 291 29.37 17.24 2.99
CA LEU A 291 30.06 16.07 3.57
C LEU A 291 29.30 15.50 4.80
N ASP A 292 28.05 15.93 4.98
CA ASP A 292 27.47 16.03 6.31
C ASP A 292 26.84 14.73 6.82
N SER A 293 26.98 14.57 8.13
CA SER A 293 26.63 13.41 8.93
C SER A 293 25.10 13.25 9.04
N ALA A 294 24.64 12.05 9.42
CA ALA A 294 23.22 11.80 9.64
C ALA A 294 22.58 12.78 10.65
N GLU A 295 23.37 13.34 11.58
CA GLU A 295 22.90 14.32 12.56
C GLU A 295 22.52 15.66 11.92
N GLU A 296 23.33 16.18 10.99
CA GLU A 296 23.06 17.45 10.30
C GLU A 296 21.84 17.33 9.38
N PHE A 297 21.68 16.18 8.72
CA PHE A 297 20.48 15.88 7.94
C PHE A 297 19.22 15.88 8.82
N MET A 298 19.27 15.23 9.99
CA MET A 298 18.16 15.18 10.95
C MET A 298 17.86 16.56 11.56
N ALA A 299 18.89 17.34 11.91
CA ALA A 299 18.71 18.69 12.43
C ALA A 299 18.01 19.60 11.41
N GLY A 300 18.42 19.49 10.13
CA GLY A 300 17.78 20.24 9.06
C GLY A 300 16.31 19.84 8.82
N TRP A 301 15.99 18.56 8.96
CA TRP A 301 14.60 18.11 8.86
C TRP A 301 13.74 18.59 10.03
N LEU A 302 14.23 18.49 11.27
CA LEU A 302 13.54 19.00 12.45
C LEU A 302 13.31 20.51 12.38
N ALA A 303 14.29 21.27 11.90
CA ALA A 303 14.14 22.71 11.68
C ALA A 303 13.05 23.02 10.63
N ALA A 304 12.96 22.25 9.55
CA ALA A 304 11.91 22.42 8.55
C ALA A 304 10.51 22.18 9.13
N ILE A 305 10.35 21.14 9.97
CA ILE A 305 9.09 20.86 10.68
C ILE A 305 8.74 21.99 11.65
N GLN A 306 9.71 22.45 12.45
CA GLN A 306 9.51 23.52 13.42
C GLN A 306 9.14 24.85 12.75
N ASN A 307 9.77 25.17 11.62
CA ASN A 307 9.45 26.38 10.87
C ASN A 307 8.03 26.33 10.27
N ALA A 308 7.60 25.17 9.77
CA ALA A 308 6.23 24.99 9.31
C ALA A 308 5.21 25.11 10.47
N ALA A 309 5.52 24.54 11.63
CA ALA A 309 4.64 24.62 12.82
C ALA A 309 4.63 26.01 13.49
N GLY A 310 5.73 26.78 13.40
CA GLY A 310 5.85 28.12 13.98
C GLY A 310 5.24 29.24 13.13
N GLN A 311 4.75 28.94 11.93
CA GLN A 311 4.01 29.88 11.08
C GLN A 311 2.50 29.91 11.37
N GLU A 312 2.02 29.10 12.32
CA GLU A 312 0.62 29.07 12.79
C GLU A 312 0.36 29.94 14.05
N SER A 313 1.33 30.75 14.50
CA SER A 313 1.23 31.63 15.68
C SER A 313 1.45 33.10 15.36
#